data_AF-A0A455UBJ9-F1
#
_entry.id   AF-A0A455UBJ9-F1
#
_cell.length_a   1.000
_cell.length_b   1.000
_cell.length_c   1.000
_cell.angle_alpha   90.00
_cell.angle_beta   90.00
_cell.angle_gamma   90.00
#
_symmetry.space_group_name_H-M   'P 1'
#
loop_
_entity.id
_entity.type
_entity.pdbx_description
1 polymer ?
#
loop_
_entity_poly.entity_id
_entity_poly.type
_entity_poly.pdbx_seq_one_letter_code
_entity_poly.pdbx_strand_id
1 'polypeptide(L)'
;MDKTPQNTPPDEQVSEGIPAPEGAANLIDTDYVIGQDNITTSTMGVNLDLHGKVFSISAIVVLLFVVLTLALQETIAPIYDAIFSF
;
A
#
# COMPACT_ATOMS: atom_id res chain seq x y z
N MET A 1 16.60 -38.54 -28.83
CA MET A 1 15.21 -38.07 -28.66
C MET A 1 15.24 -36.96 -27.62
N ASP A 2 15.41 -35.72 -28.06
CA ASP A 2 15.26 -34.56 -27.19
C ASP A 2 13.77 -34.22 -27.03
N LYS A 3 13.29 -34.17 -25.79
CA LYS A 3 11.95 -33.70 -25.44
C LYS A 3 12.09 -32.29 -24.87
N THR A 4 11.87 -31.28 -25.69
CA THR A 4 11.69 -29.90 -25.21
C THR A 4 10.28 -29.77 -24.61
N PRO A 5 10.11 -29.30 -23.36
CA PRO A 5 8.79 -29.10 -22.78
C PRO A 5 8.09 -27.88 -23.40
N GLN A 6 6.82 -28.07 -23.75
CA GLN A 6 5.96 -27.10 -24.40
C GLN A 6 5.27 -26.26 -23.31
N ASN A 7 5.69 -25.01 -23.14
CA ASN A 7 5.02 -24.05 -22.24
C ASN A 7 3.80 -23.45 -22.97
N THR A 8 2.61 -23.99 -22.69
CA THR A 8 1.33 -23.37 -23.08
C THR A 8 0.83 -22.53 -21.89
N PRO A 9 0.62 -21.21 -22.04
CA PRO A 9 0.05 -20.39 -20.96
C PRO A 9 -1.42 -20.75 -20.71
N PRO A 10 -1.94 -20.60 -19.47
CA PRO A 10 -3.35 -20.84 -19.16
C PRO A 10 -4.25 -19.80 -19.83
N ASP A 11 -5.41 -20.22 -20.33
CA ASP A 11 -6.42 -19.35 -20.94
C ASP A 11 -6.94 -18.30 -19.93
N GLU A 12 -6.46 -17.07 -20.03
CA GLU A 12 -6.96 -15.91 -19.27
C GLU A 12 -8.31 -15.46 -19.82
N GLN A 13 -9.32 -15.42 -18.95
CA GLN A 13 -10.66 -14.93 -19.29
C GLN A 13 -10.59 -13.42 -19.56
N VAL A 14 -10.74 -13.05 -20.82
CA VAL A 14 -10.72 -11.66 -21.31
C VAL A 14 -11.86 -10.88 -20.66
N SER A 15 -11.51 -9.86 -19.86
CA SER A 15 -12.47 -8.90 -19.31
C SER A 15 -13.17 -8.15 -20.47
N GLU A 16 -14.48 -8.33 -20.61
CA GLU A 16 -15.25 -7.81 -21.73
C GLU A 16 -15.20 -6.27 -21.79
N GLY A 17 -14.60 -5.73 -22.85
CA GLY A 17 -14.54 -4.30 -23.13
C GLY A 17 -13.15 -3.66 -23.10
N ILE A 18 -12.12 -4.35 -22.57
CA ILE A 18 -10.73 -3.93 -22.77
C ILE A 18 -10.11 -4.86 -23.82
N PRO A 19 -9.74 -4.34 -25.01
CA PRO A 19 -9.01 -5.12 -25.99
C PRO A 19 -7.77 -5.73 -25.34
N ALA A 20 -7.52 -7.02 -25.61
CA ALA A 20 -6.30 -7.64 -25.16
C ALA A 20 -5.11 -6.83 -25.70
N PRO A 21 -4.05 -6.61 -24.90
CA PRO A 21 -2.86 -5.92 -25.39
C PRO A 21 -2.36 -6.59 -26.66
N GLU A 22 -2.18 -5.82 -27.73
CA GLU A 22 -1.71 -6.33 -29.02
C GLU A 22 -0.18 -6.27 -29.09
N GLY A 23 0.43 -7.31 -29.66
CA GLY A 23 1.88 -7.40 -29.87
C GLY A 23 2.64 -8.08 -28.73
N ALA A 24 3.93 -8.36 -28.97
CA ALA A 24 4.80 -8.96 -27.96
C ALA A 24 4.96 -8.00 -26.77
N ALA A 25 4.84 -8.52 -25.55
CA ALA A 25 5.22 -7.77 -24.35
C ALA A 25 6.71 -7.42 -24.46
N ASN A 26 7.01 -6.16 -24.71
CA ASN A 26 8.37 -5.67 -24.68
C ASN A 26 8.70 -5.26 -23.25
N LEU A 27 9.85 -5.69 -22.74
CA LEU A 27 10.39 -5.08 -21.53
C LEU A 27 10.61 -3.60 -21.83
N ILE A 28 10.17 -2.75 -20.92
CA ILE A 28 10.48 -1.33 -20.94
C ILE A 28 11.94 -1.22 -20.52
N ASP A 29 12.82 -0.89 -21.47
CA ASP A 29 14.24 -0.69 -21.20
C ASP A 29 14.44 0.70 -20.58
N THR A 30 14.52 0.72 -19.27
CA THR A 30 14.75 1.91 -18.46
C THR A 30 15.81 1.60 -17.41
N ASP A 31 16.55 2.63 -17.04
CA ASP A 31 17.44 2.63 -15.90
C ASP A 31 16.70 2.66 -14.55
N TYR A 32 15.37 2.82 -14.56
CA TYR A 32 14.56 2.85 -13.35
C TYR A 32 14.54 1.51 -12.62
N VAL A 33 14.86 1.53 -11.33
CA VAL A 33 14.77 0.38 -10.42
C VAL A 33 13.54 0.55 -9.54
N ILE A 34 12.66 -0.46 -9.55
CA ILE A 34 11.46 -0.48 -8.69
C ILE A 34 11.84 -0.24 -7.22
N GLY A 35 11.27 0.81 -6.63
CA GLY A 35 11.51 1.18 -5.23
C GLY A 35 12.73 2.07 -4.99
N GLN A 36 13.42 2.55 -6.03
CA GLN A 36 14.57 3.47 -5.89
C GLN A 36 14.24 4.78 -5.15
N ASP A 37 12.99 5.22 -5.21
CA ASP A 37 12.51 6.44 -4.56
C ASP A 37 11.97 6.17 -3.14
N ASN A 38 11.99 4.91 -2.68
CA ASN A 38 11.63 4.59 -1.31
C ASN A 38 12.66 5.19 -0.37
N ILE A 39 12.22 6.06 0.54
CA ILE A 39 13.07 6.62 1.58
C ILE A 39 13.28 5.53 2.64
N THR A 40 14.34 4.74 2.41
CA THR A 40 14.86 3.75 3.34
C THR A 40 16.27 4.15 3.75
N THR A 41 16.45 4.65 4.97
CA THR A 41 17.79 5.04 5.47
C THR A 41 18.14 4.25 6.72
N SER A 42 19.41 3.85 6.87
CA SER A 42 19.92 3.16 8.06
C SER A 42 20.80 4.10 8.89
N THR A 43 20.41 5.37 9.01
CA THR A 43 21.16 6.34 9.80
C THR A 43 21.05 6.00 11.29
N MET A 44 22.20 6.02 11.97
CA MET A 44 22.30 5.82 13.42
C MET A 44 21.76 4.47 13.94
N GLY A 45 21.85 3.38 13.15
CA GLY A 45 21.45 2.03 13.58
C GLY A 45 19.94 1.77 13.57
N VAL A 46 19.14 2.72 13.06
CA VAL A 46 17.69 2.57 12.89
C VAL A 46 17.37 2.43 11.41
N ASN A 47 16.71 1.33 11.02
CA ASN A 47 16.18 1.16 9.67
C ASN A 47 14.91 2.02 9.51
N LEU A 48 15.07 3.21 8.94
CA LEU A 48 14.01 4.15 8.62
C LEU A 48 13.31 3.77 7.30
N ASP A 49 12.42 2.78 7.30
CA ASP A 49 11.33 2.68 6.31
C ASP A 49 10.21 3.67 6.66
N LEU A 50 9.97 4.66 5.80
CA LEU A 50 8.92 5.64 6.02
C LEU A 50 7.54 5.01 5.93
N HIS A 51 7.29 4.11 4.98
CA HIS A 51 5.98 3.51 4.75
C HIS A 51 5.52 2.69 5.96
N GLY A 52 6.36 1.79 6.46
CA GLY A 52 6.05 1.00 7.65
C GLY A 52 5.86 1.84 8.91
N LYS A 53 6.61 2.95 9.07
CA LYS A 53 6.49 3.81 10.26
C LYS A 53 5.26 4.68 10.24
N VAL A 54 4.98 5.38 9.13
CA VAL A 54 3.78 6.20 9.03
C VAL A 54 2.55 5.32 9.18
N PHE A 55 2.55 4.13 8.56
CA PHE A 55 1.48 3.14 8.72
C PHE A 55 1.26 2.77 10.19
N SER A 56 2.32 2.34 10.89
CA SER A 56 2.20 1.87 12.28
C SER A 56 1.77 2.98 13.25
N ILE A 57 2.36 4.16 13.13
CA ILE A 57 2.02 5.31 13.98
C ILE A 57 0.58 5.74 13.74
N SER A 58 0.17 5.90 12.47
CA SER A 58 -1.20 6.27 12.13
C SER A 58 -2.21 5.22 12.58
N ALA A 59 -1.91 3.92 12.41
CA ALA A 59 -2.79 2.85 12.85
C ALA A 59 -3.02 2.87 14.37
N ILE A 60 -1.96 3.04 15.17
CA ILE A 60 -2.06 3.14 16.63
C ILE A 60 -2.87 4.37 17.04
N VAL A 61 -2.61 5.53 16.43
CA VAL A 61 -3.30 6.78 16.75
C VAL A 61 -4.79 6.68 16.42
N VAL A 62 -5.15 6.16 15.24
CA VAL A 62 -6.55 5.98 14.85
C VAL A 62 -7.25 4.97 15.75
N LEU A 63 -6.60 3.85 16.06
CA LEU A 63 -7.17 2.85 16.97
C LEU A 63 -7.41 3.43 18.36
N LEU A 64 -6.43 4.14 18.91
CA LEU A 64 -6.54 4.79 20.22
C LEU A 64 -7.67 5.83 20.20
N PHE A 65 -7.75 6.66 19.17
CA PHE A 65 -8.85 7.61 18.98
C PHE A 65 -10.20 6.89 19.06
N VAL A 66 -10.43 5.88 18.23
CA VAL A 66 -11.70 5.13 18.19
C VAL A 66 -12.01 4.51 19.56
N VAL A 67 -11.04 3.85 20.19
CA VAL A 67 -11.25 3.20 21.49
C VAL A 67 -11.61 4.23 22.56
N LEU A 68 -10.90 5.36 22.64
CA LEU A 68 -11.20 6.40 23.61
C LEU A 68 -12.56 7.05 23.35
N THR A 69 -12.91 7.32 22.10
CA THR A 69 -14.22 7.86 21.73
C THR A 69 -15.35 6.95 22.17
N LEU A 70 -15.23 5.64 21.97
CA LEU A 70 -16.26 4.67 22.32
C LEU A 70 -16.31 4.38 23.82
N ALA A 71 -15.17 4.35 24.50
CA ALA A 71 -15.07 3.98 25.91
C ALA A 71 -15.32 5.16 26.87
N LEU A 72 -14.97 6.39 26.49
CA LEU A 72 -15.02 7.59 27.35
C LEU A 72 -16.00 8.65 26.81
N GLN A 73 -17.19 8.22 26.37
CA GLN A 73 -18.16 9.09 25.70
C GLN A 73 -18.50 10.37 26.48
N GLU A 74 -18.79 10.26 27.79
CA GLU A 74 -19.11 11.41 28.66
C GLU A 74 -17.97 12.44 28.76
N THR A 75 -16.71 12.00 28.62
CA THR A 75 -15.55 12.89 28.68
C THR A 75 -15.23 13.50 27.32
N ILE A 76 -15.38 12.72 26.25
CA ILE A 76 -14.96 13.09 24.90
C ILE A 76 -16.03 13.93 24.17
N ALA A 77 -17.32 13.67 24.39
CA ALA A 77 -18.42 14.41 23.77
C ALA A 77 -18.31 15.95 23.91
N PRO A 78 -18.12 16.53 25.11
CA PRO A 78 -18.01 17.98 25.25
C PRO A 78 -16.75 18.57 24.59
N ILE A 79 -15.69 17.77 24.43
CA ILE A 79 -14.48 18.20 23.69
C ILE A 79 -14.81 18.34 22.20
N TYR A 80 -15.55 17.40 21.62
CA TYR A 80 -16.00 17.51 20.24
C TYR A 80 -16.93 18.68 20.02
N ASP A 81 -17.89 18.91 20.92
CA ASP A 81 -18.76 20.08 20.85
C ASP A 81 -17.94 21.39 20.83
N ALA A 82 -16.93 21.50 21.69
CA ALA A 82 -16.04 22.65 21.72
C ALA A 82 -15.21 22.81 20.43
N ILE A 83 -14.73 21.71 19.83
CA ILE A 83 -13.95 21.74 18.58
C ILE A 83 -14.81 22.20 17.41
N PHE A 84 -16.08 21.80 17.34
CA PHE A 84 -16.95 22.05 16.17
C PHE A 84 -17.90 23.26 16.32
N SER A 85 -17.89 23.96 17.45
CA SER A 85 -18.80 25.09 17.74
C SER A 85 -18.34 26.46 17.17
N PHE A 86 -17.58 26.49 16.07
CA PHE A 86 -17.16 27.74 15.42
C PHE A 86 -18.18 28.30 14.44
#